data_AF-A0A1M7P626-F1
#
_entry.id   AF-A0A1M7P626-F1
#
_cell.length_a   1.000
_cell.length_b   1.000
_cell.length_c   1.000
_cell.angle_alpha   90.00
_cell.angle_beta   90.00
_cell.angle_gamma   90.00
#
_symmetry.space_group_name_H-M   'P 1'
#
loop_
_entity.id
_entity.type
_entity.pdbx_description
1 polymer ?
#
loop_
_entity_poly.entity_id
_entity_poly.type
_entity_poly.pdbx_seq_one_letter_code
_entity_poly.pdbx_strand_id
1 'polypeptide(L)'
;MSQQPPLQKAVRPRVGQVRGEFQLGTSRIKRIGINRWHWGDIYHWMLTISWPQFFLLIGALYFFTNLVFALAFYLVPGSISNARPGYFPDCVFFSIETLATVGYGFMNPGSTYGHVVASTEILLGMVEVAAVTGLLFARFSRPTSRIMFSEVAVITPFNGVPTLMLRAGNERANLILEASVRASLVRRETTLEGQVFTRFYDLTLEREHSGVFALTWTILHKIDESSPLFGKSQQDLQNEGTTLTVAISGTDDTLNDFVHARQTYAAEHIYFNHHFADIMSDKLEGNVRILDYSKFHDIYPDGSGEGLMPGAALAHPG
;
A
#
# COMPACT_ATOMS: atom_id res chain seq x y z
N MET A 1 4.93 -20.91 41.49
CA MET A 1 5.58 -19.83 40.71
C MET A 1 5.83 -20.36 39.31
N SER A 2 4.81 -20.29 38.45
CA SER A 2 4.89 -20.64 37.04
C SER A 2 5.65 -19.52 36.32
N GLN A 3 6.89 -19.82 35.89
CA GLN A 3 7.65 -18.91 35.04
C GLN A 3 6.95 -18.87 33.68
N GLN A 4 6.47 -17.69 33.28
CA GLN A 4 5.96 -17.46 31.93
C GLN A 4 7.05 -17.80 30.91
N PRO A 5 6.79 -18.65 29.90
CA PRO A 5 7.70 -18.82 28.78
C PRO A 5 7.88 -17.46 28.08
N PRO A 6 9.08 -17.11 27.60
CA PRO A 6 9.33 -15.79 27.06
C PRO A 6 8.56 -15.60 25.75
N LEU A 7 7.64 -14.63 25.74
CA LEU A 7 6.92 -14.17 24.56
C LEU A 7 7.93 -13.67 23.52
N GLN A 8 7.97 -14.30 22.35
CA GLN A 8 8.91 -13.93 21.29
C GLN A 8 8.27 -12.87 20.39
N LYS A 9 8.63 -11.60 20.61
CA LYS A 9 8.26 -10.53 19.68
C LYS A 9 9.07 -10.68 18.40
N ALA A 10 8.41 -11.06 17.31
CA ALA A 10 9.02 -11.03 16.00
C ALA A 10 9.42 -9.58 15.65
N VAL A 11 10.61 -9.40 15.08
CA VAL A 11 11.09 -8.08 14.62
C VAL A 11 11.19 -8.11 13.11
N ARG A 12 10.39 -7.28 12.46
CA ARG A 12 10.27 -7.16 11.00
C ARG A 12 11.54 -6.63 10.30
N PRO A 13 12.11 -7.35 9.31
CA PRO A 13 12.95 -6.76 8.28
C PRO A 13 12.08 -6.29 7.10
N ARG A 14 12.39 -5.10 6.58
CA ARG A 14 11.70 -4.52 5.42
C ARG A 14 12.11 -5.28 4.15
N VAL A 15 11.31 -6.24 3.70
CA VAL A 15 11.33 -6.68 2.29
C VAL A 15 10.65 -5.58 1.48
N GLY A 16 11.43 -4.57 1.11
CA GLY A 16 10.99 -3.36 0.42
C GLY A 16 11.74 -3.17 -0.89
N GLN A 17 11.06 -2.57 -1.84
CA GLN A 17 11.59 -2.17 -3.14
C GLN A 17 12.74 -1.17 -2.95
N VAL A 18 13.99 -1.64 -2.90
CA VAL A 18 15.16 -0.76 -2.93
C VAL A 18 15.32 -0.28 -4.37
N ARG A 19 14.71 0.88 -4.67
CA ARG A 19 14.81 1.69 -5.90
C ARG A 19 15.58 1.02 -7.07
N GLY A 20 14.89 0.19 -7.86
CA GLY A 20 15.43 -0.45 -9.07
C GLY A 20 15.90 -1.90 -8.90
N GLU A 21 15.98 -2.40 -7.66
CA GLU A 21 16.23 -3.80 -7.32
C GLU A 21 14.96 -4.43 -6.73
N PHE A 22 14.64 -5.64 -7.19
CA PHE A 22 13.55 -6.46 -6.69
C PHE A 22 14.15 -7.65 -5.92
N GLN A 23 13.79 -7.80 -4.65
CA GLN A 23 14.27 -8.93 -3.84
C GLN A 23 13.30 -10.11 -3.99
N LEU A 24 13.78 -11.22 -4.55
CA LEU A 24 13.06 -12.49 -4.67
C LEU A 24 13.82 -13.56 -3.87
N GLY A 25 13.38 -13.80 -2.64
CA GLY A 25 14.12 -14.57 -1.65
C GLY A 25 15.50 -14.00 -1.36
N THR A 26 16.53 -14.81 -1.54
CA THR A 26 17.93 -14.39 -1.36
C THR A 26 18.49 -13.63 -2.56
N SER A 27 17.78 -13.59 -3.69
CA SER A 27 18.26 -12.98 -4.93
C SER A 27 17.83 -11.51 -5.05
N ARG A 28 18.79 -10.61 -5.29
CA ARG A 28 18.52 -9.22 -5.69
C ARG A 28 18.51 -9.12 -7.21
N ILE A 29 17.36 -8.81 -7.78
CA ILE A 29 17.14 -8.72 -9.22
C ILE A 29 17.18 -7.25 -9.63
N LYS A 30 18.19 -6.85 -10.40
CA LYS A 30 18.27 -5.53 -11.00
C LYS A 30 17.70 -5.57 -12.42
N ARG A 31 16.71 -4.74 -12.73
CA ARG A 31 16.16 -4.62 -14.09
C ARG A 31 17.09 -3.76 -14.96
N ILE A 32 17.52 -4.28 -16.10
CA ILE A 32 18.34 -3.57 -17.11
C ILE A 32 17.55 -3.55 -18.43
N GLY A 33 17.57 -2.43 -19.16
CA GLY A 33 17.01 -2.35 -20.53
C GLY A 33 15.56 -1.84 -20.67
N ILE A 34 14.92 -1.38 -19.60
CA ILE A 34 13.57 -0.79 -19.69
C ILE A 34 13.69 0.72 -19.95
N ASN A 35 13.12 1.19 -21.06
CA ASN A 35 13.04 2.62 -21.37
C ASN A 35 12.17 3.32 -20.31
N ARG A 36 12.63 4.45 -19.78
CA ARG A 36 12.14 5.00 -18.49
C ARG A 36 11.10 6.11 -18.62
N TRP A 37 10.75 6.54 -19.83
CA TRP A 37 9.94 7.74 -19.99
C TRP A 37 8.71 7.47 -20.86
N HIS A 38 7.55 7.36 -20.20
CA HIS A 38 6.24 7.41 -20.84
C HIS A 38 5.42 8.54 -20.22
N TRP A 39 4.54 9.21 -20.99
CA TRP A 39 3.65 10.26 -20.46
C TRP A 39 2.74 9.75 -19.32
N GLY A 40 2.45 8.45 -19.28
CA GLY A 40 1.76 7.80 -18.17
C GLY A 40 2.50 7.88 -16.83
N ASP A 41 3.83 8.06 -16.86
CA ASP A 41 4.64 8.20 -15.64
C ASP A 41 4.38 9.53 -14.94
N ILE A 42 4.03 10.61 -15.67
CA ILE A 42 3.72 11.92 -15.05
C ILE A 42 2.42 11.81 -14.24
N TYR A 43 1.38 11.23 -14.83
CA TYR A 43 0.11 11.00 -14.13
C TYR A 43 0.30 10.08 -12.92
N HIS A 44 0.99 8.95 -13.10
CA HIS A 44 1.29 8.04 -12.00
C HIS A 44 2.12 8.71 -10.89
N TRP A 45 3.12 9.51 -11.27
CA TRP A 45 3.97 10.25 -10.34
C TRP A 45 3.16 11.28 -9.54
N MET A 46 2.32 12.09 -10.20
CA MET A 46 1.44 13.06 -9.53
C MET A 46 0.47 12.39 -8.54
N LEU A 47 0.07 11.14 -8.78
CA LEU A 47 -0.78 10.39 -7.87
C LEU A 47 -0.03 9.67 -6.74
N THR A 48 1.30 9.53 -6.82
CA THR A 48 2.10 8.77 -5.85
C THR A 48 3.02 9.62 -4.97
N ILE A 49 3.27 10.89 -5.32
CA ILE A 49 3.97 11.83 -4.43
C ILE A 49 3.23 12.03 -3.11
N SER A 50 3.95 12.38 -2.04
CA SER A 50 3.35 12.63 -0.72
C SER A 50 2.47 13.88 -0.74
N TRP A 51 1.50 13.98 0.18
CA TRP A 51 0.59 15.13 0.28
C TRP A 51 1.31 16.48 0.38
N PRO A 52 2.33 16.66 1.24
CA PRO A 52 3.07 17.94 1.30
C PRO A 52 3.78 18.27 -0.01
N GLN A 53 4.40 17.28 -0.66
CA GLN A 53 5.07 17.47 -1.95
C GLN A 53 4.08 17.84 -3.05
N PHE A 54 2.88 17.24 -3.03
CA PHE A 54 1.81 17.57 -3.96
C PHE A 54 1.38 19.02 -3.83
N PHE A 55 1.03 19.47 -2.61
CA PHE A 55 0.62 20.86 -2.40
C PHE A 55 1.74 21.87 -2.69
N LEU A 56 2.99 21.53 -2.36
CA LEU A 56 4.14 22.37 -2.71
C LEU A 56 4.31 22.48 -4.22
N LEU A 57 4.19 21.37 -4.95
CA LEU A 57 4.29 21.36 -6.42
C LEU A 57 3.18 22.21 -7.06
N ILE A 58 1.93 22.02 -6.63
CA ILE A 58 0.81 22.82 -7.14
C ILE A 58 1.01 24.31 -6.83
N GLY A 59 1.40 24.63 -5.58
CA GLY A 59 1.71 26.01 -5.21
C GLY A 59 2.85 26.61 -6.03
N ALA A 60 3.93 25.85 -6.26
CA ALA A 60 5.05 26.30 -7.08
C ALA A 60 4.66 26.54 -8.54
N LEU A 61 3.83 25.66 -9.12
CA LEU A 61 3.30 25.83 -10.48
C LEU A 61 2.41 27.08 -10.56
N TYR A 62 1.50 27.25 -9.61
CA TYR A 62 0.65 28.44 -9.50
C TYR A 62 1.48 29.73 -9.46
N PHE A 63 2.46 29.82 -8.56
CA PHE A 63 3.34 30.98 -8.48
C PHE A 63 4.18 31.19 -9.75
N PHE A 64 4.67 30.11 -10.36
CA PHE A 64 5.42 30.18 -11.60
C PHE A 64 4.56 30.74 -12.75
N THR A 65 3.33 30.25 -12.93
CA THR A 65 2.38 30.76 -13.93
C THR A 65 2.14 32.26 -13.73
N ASN A 66 1.89 32.68 -12.48
CA ASN A 66 1.69 34.10 -12.16
C ASN A 66 2.93 34.96 -12.49
N LEU A 67 4.14 34.47 -12.22
CA LEU A 67 5.36 35.20 -12.56
C LEU A 67 5.55 35.37 -14.07
N VAL A 68 5.19 34.35 -14.86
CA VAL A 68 5.23 34.41 -16.33
C VAL A 68 4.25 35.46 -16.85
N PHE A 69 3.01 35.49 -16.33
CA PHE A 69 2.01 36.49 -16.73
C PHE A 69 2.33 37.89 -16.24
N ALA A 70 2.82 38.03 -15.01
CA ALA A 70 3.32 39.30 -14.48
C ALA A 70 4.43 39.87 -15.38
N LEU A 71 5.35 39.03 -15.85
CA LEU A 71 6.37 39.44 -16.82
C LEU A 71 5.74 39.88 -18.15
N ALA A 72 4.76 39.15 -18.67
CA ALA A 72 4.05 39.54 -19.90
C ALA A 72 3.39 40.91 -19.77
N PHE A 73 2.71 41.20 -18.65
CA PHE A 73 2.15 42.53 -18.39
C PHE A 73 3.23 43.61 -18.24
N TYR A 74 4.37 43.27 -17.65
CA TYR A 74 5.48 44.20 -17.43
C TYR A 74 6.20 44.60 -18.73
N LEU A 75 6.23 43.74 -19.74
CA LEU A 75 6.89 43.99 -21.03
C LEU A 75 6.32 45.19 -21.79
N VAL A 76 5.02 45.49 -21.63
CA VAL A 76 4.35 46.58 -22.33
C VAL A 76 3.81 47.59 -21.31
N PRO A 77 4.41 48.79 -21.20
CA PRO A 77 3.92 49.84 -20.31
C PRO A 77 2.45 50.20 -20.63
N GLY A 78 1.65 50.43 -19.59
CA GLY A 78 0.21 50.73 -19.75
C GLY A 78 -0.68 49.49 -19.97
N SER A 79 -0.14 48.27 -19.86
CA SER A 79 -0.95 47.04 -19.92
C SER A 79 -1.93 46.89 -18.76
N ILE A 80 -1.59 47.44 -17.59
CA ILE A 80 -2.42 47.43 -16.38
C ILE A 80 -2.71 48.88 -15.98
N SER A 81 -3.99 49.23 -15.91
CA SER A 81 -4.48 50.49 -15.35
C SER A 81 -4.26 50.53 -13.84
N ASN A 82 -3.92 51.70 -13.30
CA ASN A 82 -3.71 51.94 -11.86
C ASN A 82 -2.54 51.18 -11.20
N ALA A 83 -1.73 50.44 -11.96
CA ALA A 83 -0.47 49.89 -11.48
C ALA A 83 0.60 50.99 -11.41
N ARG A 84 1.48 50.94 -10.41
CA ARG A 84 2.59 51.91 -10.29
C ARG A 84 3.57 51.71 -11.46
N PRO A 85 3.94 52.77 -12.20
CA PRO A 85 4.87 52.65 -13.33
C PRO A 85 6.20 52.01 -12.92
N GLY A 86 6.58 50.93 -13.60
CA GLY A 86 7.86 50.23 -13.36
C GLY A 86 7.91 49.35 -12.10
N TYR A 87 6.83 49.25 -11.32
CA TYR A 87 6.79 48.45 -10.09
C TYR A 87 6.29 47.02 -10.35
N PHE A 88 7.22 46.09 -10.58
CA PHE A 88 6.91 44.69 -10.93
C PHE A 88 5.94 43.96 -9.98
N PRO A 89 6.00 44.15 -8.64
CA PRO A 89 5.07 43.43 -7.75
C PRO A 89 3.59 43.75 -8.00
N ASP A 90 3.24 44.92 -8.54
CA ASP A 90 1.84 45.21 -8.91
C ASP A 90 1.38 44.30 -10.07
N CYS A 91 2.27 43.97 -11.01
CA CYS A 91 1.97 42.99 -12.08
C CYS A 91 1.76 41.58 -11.52
N VAL A 92 2.51 41.20 -10.48
CA VAL A 92 2.37 39.90 -9.79
C VAL A 92 1.04 39.83 -9.05
N PHE A 93 0.67 40.87 -8.30
CA PHE A 93 -0.62 40.89 -7.61
C PHE A 93 -1.80 40.91 -8.58
N PHE A 94 -1.71 41.69 -9.66
CA PHE A 94 -2.73 41.70 -10.71
C PHE A 94 -2.90 40.33 -11.38
N SER A 95 -1.79 39.65 -11.67
CA SER A 95 -1.78 38.29 -12.21
C SER A 95 -2.44 37.30 -11.24
N ILE A 96 -2.08 37.35 -9.94
CA ILE A 96 -2.69 36.51 -8.89
C ILE A 96 -4.20 36.73 -8.82
N GLU A 97 -4.65 37.99 -8.81
CA GLU A 97 -6.07 38.34 -8.76
C GLU A 97 -6.82 37.91 -10.02
N THR A 98 -6.16 37.93 -11.18
CA THR A 98 -6.73 37.57 -12.48
C THR A 98 -6.82 36.06 -12.64
N LEU A 99 -5.73 35.33 -12.38
CA LEU A 99 -5.66 33.86 -12.47
C LEU A 99 -6.58 33.19 -11.45
N ALA A 100 -6.65 33.72 -10.22
CA ALA A 100 -7.58 33.23 -9.19
C ALA A 100 -9.03 33.70 -9.39
N THR A 101 -9.30 34.54 -10.40
CA THR A 101 -10.63 35.12 -10.69
C THR A 101 -11.22 35.94 -9.54
N VAL A 102 -10.37 36.53 -8.69
CA VAL A 102 -10.78 37.40 -7.58
C VAL A 102 -11.16 38.78 -8.08
N GLY A 103 -10.28 39.39 -8.89
CA GLY A 103 -10.50 40.67 -9.54
C GLY A 103 -11.06 41.77 -8.62
N TYR A 104 -10.28 42.27 -7.65
CA TYR A 104 -10.74 43.31 -6.72
C TYR A 104 -11.19 44.61 -7.41
N GLY A 105 -10.78 44.82 -8.66
CA GLY A 105 -11.26 45.88 -9.54
C GLY A 105 -10.48 47.20 -9.45
N PHE A 106 -9.52 47.31 -8.52
CA PHE A 106 -8.61 48.46 -8.45
C PHE A 106 -7.67 48.50 -9.66
N MET A 107 -7.02 47.36 -9.96
CA MET A 107 -6.25 47.16 -11.19
C MET A 107 -7.12 46.46 -12.23
N ASN A 108 -7.01 46.90 -13.49
CA ASN A 108 -7.72 46.31 -14.64
C ASN A 108 -6.84 46.42 -15.90
N PRO A 109 -7.08 45.63 -16.94
CA PRO A 109 -6.33 45.76 -18.19
C PRO A 109 -6.51 47.15 -18.80
N GLY A 110 -5.40 47.84 -19.09
CA GLY A 110 -5.40 49.24 -19.56
C GLY A 110 -5.24 49.42 -21.06
N SER A 111 -4.98 48.34 -21.79
CA SER A 111 -4.75 48.34 -23.23
C SER A 111 -5.33 47.08 -23.89
N THR A 112 -5.48 47.09 -25.22
CA THR A 112 -5.87 45.89 -25.98
C THR A 112 -4.91 44.73 -25.74
N TYR A 113 -3.60 45.00 -25.63
CA TYR A 113 -2.61 43.99 -25.28
C TYR A 113 -2.87 43.42 -23.86
N GLY A 114 -3.08 44.28 -22.87
CA GLY A 114 -3.41 43.85 -21.51
C GLY A 114 -4.67 42.97 -21.46
N HIS A 115 -5.71 43.32 -22.23
CA HIS A 115 -6.93 42.50 -22.31
C HIS A 115 -6.67 41.12 -22.93
N VAL A 116 -5.83 41.02 -23.96
CA VAL A 116 -5.46 39.73 -24.58
C VAL A 116 -4.67 38.86 -23.59
N VAL A 117 -3.70 39.44 -22.90
CA VAL A 117 -2.90 38.73 -21.89
C VAL A 117 -3.81 38.25 -20.75
N ALA A 118 -4.64 39.13 -20.18
CA ALA A 118 -5.57 38.79 -19.11
C ALA A 118 -6.60 37.73 -19.53
N SER A 119 -7.14 37.81 -20.76
CA SER A 119 -8.07 36.78 -21.25
C SER A 119 -7.40 35.41 -21.40
N THR A 120 -6.14 35.40 -21.83
CA THR A 120 -5.34 34.18 -21.96
C THR A 120 -5.03 33.59 -20.57
N GLU A 121 -4.69 34.46 -19.62
CA GLU A 121 -4.44 34.08 -18.22
C GLU A 121 -5.69 33.47 -17.58
N ILE A 122 -6.85 34.11 -17.73
CA ILE A 122 -8.13 33.59 -17.20
C ILE A 122 -8.43 32.21 -17.78
N LEU A 123 -8.24 32.00 -19.09
CA LEU A 123 -8.45 30.70 -19.73
C LEU A 123 -7.53 29.62 -19.13
N LEU A 124 -6.24 29.94 -18.95
CA LEU A 124 -5.29 29.00 -18.34
C LEU A 124 -5.59 28.75 -16.87
N GLY A 125 -6.00 29.76 -16.11
CA GLY A 125 -6.42 29.61 -14.71
C GLY A 125 -7.60 28.67 -14.57
N MET A 126 -8.61 28.78 -15.44
CA MET A 126 -9.74 27.84 -15.46
C MET A 126 -9.29 26.40 -15.74
N VAL A 127 -8.35 26.20 -16.68
CA VAL A 127 -7.78 24.88 -16.98
C VAL A 127 -6.98 24.34 -15.80
N GLU A 128 -6.18 25.19 -15.14
CA GLU A 128 -5.38 24.83 -13.97
C GLU A 128 -6.28 24.39 -12.81
N VAL A 129 -7.31 25.17 -12.47
CA VAL A 129 -8.27 24.83 -11.41
C VAL A 129 -8.97 23.50 -11.71
N ALA A 130 -9.42 23.28 -12.96
CA ALA A 130 -10.05 22.04 -13.36
C ALA A 130 -9.08 20.83 -13.24
N ALA A 131 -7.84 20.99 -13.69
CA ALA A 131 -6.82 19.95 -13.62
C ALA A 131 -6.44 19.58 -12.17
N VAL A 132 -6.21 20.59 -11.31
CA VAL A 132 -5.89 20.40 -9.89
C VAL A 132 -7.05 19.71 -9.17
N THR A 133 -8.29 20.14 -9.45
CA THR A 133 -9.49 19.52 -8.87
C THR A 133 -9.61 18.05 -9.28
N GLY A 134 -9.42 17.75 -10.57
CA GLY A 134 -9.43 16.37 -11.08
C GLY A 134 -8.34 15.50 -10.46
N LEU A 135 -7.13 16.04 -10.27
CA LEU A 135 -6.03 15.34 -9.60
C LEU A 135 -6.30 15.11 -8.11
N LEU A 136 -6.87 16.10 -7.41
CA LEU A 136 -7.27 15.95 -6.01
C LEU A 136 -8.31 14.84 -5.86
N PHE A 137 -9.36 14.85 -6.69
CA PHE A 137 -10.37 13.80 -6.70
C PHE A 137 -9.73 12.43 -6.96
N ALA A 138 -8.92 12.30 -8.02
CA ALA A 138 -8.23 11.05 -8.33
C ALA A 138 -7.31 10.55 -7.19
N ARG A 139 -6.68 11.47 -6.44
CA ARG A 139 -5.87 11.11 -5.26
C ARG A 139 -6.71 10.68 -4.07
N PHE A 140 -7.84 11.32 -3.80
CA PHE A 140 -8.76 10.95 -2.72
C PHE A 140 -9.52 9.66 -3.00
N SER A 141 -9.89 9.43 -4.26
CA SER A 141 -10.61 8.23 -4.70
C SER A 141 -9.74 6.99 -4.78
N ARG A 142 -8.43 7.08 -4.55
CA ARG A 142 -7.56 5.90 -4.55
C ARG A 142 -7.87 5.03 -3.32
N PRO A 143 -8.35 3.79 -3.52
CA PRO A 143 -8.56 2.89 -2.39
C PRO A 143 -7.20 2.53 -1.79
N THR A 144 -7.05 2.75 -0.49
CA THR A 144 -5.92 2.20 0.27
C THR A 144 -6.42 0.97 1.00
N SER A 145 -5.99 -0.21 0.60
CA SER A 145 -6.25 -1.43 1.37
C SER A 145 -5.54 -1.32 2.71
N ARG A 146 -6.29 -1.38 3.82
CA ARG A 146 -5.71 -1.55 5.16
C ARG A 146 -5.88 -2.99 5.64
N ILE A 147 -5.43 -3.91 4.79
CA ILE A 147 -5.33 -5.32 5.13
C ILE A 147 -3.97 -5.52 5.80
N MET A 148 -3.99 -5.85 7.07
CA MET A 148 -2.82 -6.20 7.86
C MET A 148 -2.53 -7.69 7.71
N PHE A 149 -1.25 -8.06 7.55
CA PHE A 149 -0.83 -9.46 7.64
C PHE A 149 -0.02 -9.68 8.92
N SER A 150 -0.01 -10.91 9.44
CA SER A 150 0.89 -11.27 10.54
C SER A 150 2.35 -11.02 10.12
N GLU A 151 3.23 -10.62 11.04
CA GLU A 151 4.63 -10.35 10.68
C GLU A 151 5.40 -11.63 10.34
N VAL A 152 4.92 -12.76 10.83
CA VAL A 152 5.47 -14.09 10.64
C VAL A 152 4.40 -15.04 10.12
N ALA A 153 4.84 -16.16 9.56
CA ALA A 153 4.02 -17.35 9.36
C ALA A 153 4.50 -18.43 10.32
N VAL A 154 3.61 -19.34 10.72
CA VAL A 154 3.95 -20.43 11.64
C VAL A 154 3.56 -21.78 11.05
N ILE A 155 4.29 -22.83 11.41
CA ILE A 155 3.97 -24.20 11.03
C ILE A 155 3.79 -25.00 12.31
N THR A 156 2.59 -25.54 12.49
CA THR A 156 2.21 -26.31 13.68
C THR A 156 1.18 -27.37 13.31
N PRO A 157 1.08 -28.49 14.04
CA PRO A 157 0.04 -29.48 13.82
C PRO A 157 -1.37 -28.88 13.99
N PHE A 158 -2.21 -29.06 12.98
CA PHE A 158 -3.63 -28.72 13.03
C PHE A 158 -4.44 -29.91 12.52
N ASN A 159 -5.37 -30.38 13.36
CA ASN A 159 -6.09 -31.64 13.12
C ASN A 159 -5.16 -32.82 12.79
N GLY A 160 -4.00 -32.89 13.46
CA GLY A 160 -3.00 -33.95 13.29
C GLY A 160 -2.10 -33.81 12.05
N VAL A 161 -2.29 -32.79 11.21
CA VAL A 161 -1.49 -32.55 10.00
C VAL A 161 -0.64 -31.29 10.18
N PRO A 162 0.68 -31.32 9.92
CA PRO A 162 1.49 -30.10 9.89
C PRO A 162 0.88 -29.08 8.93
N THR A 163 0.59 -27.88 9.43
CA THR A 163 -0.15 -26.87 8.68
C THR A 163 0.58 -25.54 8.76
N LEU A 164 0.85 -24.94 7.60
CA LEU A 164 1.34 -23.56 7.51
C LEU A 164 0.16 -22.61 7.75
N MET A 165 0.36 -21.67 8.68
CA MET A 165 -0.62 -20.69 9.08
C MET A 165 -0.06 -19.28 9.01
N LEU A 166 -0.90 -18.34 8.58
CA LEU A 166 -0.68 -16.91 8.65
C LEU A 166 -2.00 -16.18 8.83
N ARG A 167 -1.97 -14.95 9.33
CA ARG A 167 -3.20 -14.19 9.59
C ARG A 167 -3.28 -12.97 8.70
N ALA A 168 -4.48 -12.65 8.26
CA ALA A 168 -4.82 -11.36 7.71
C ALA A 168 -5.91 -10.70 8.57
N GLY A 169 -5.82 -9.40 8.76
CA GLY A 169 -6.78 -8.59 9.52
C GLY A 169 -7.25 -7.42 8.67
N ASN A 170 -8.52 -7.04 8.82
CA ASN A 170 -9.01 -5.78 8.27
C ASN A 170 -8.88 -4.70 9.35
N GLU A 171 -8.01 -3.72 9.14
CA GLU A 171 -7.83 -2.62 10.09
C GLU A 171 -8.96 -1.58 10.00
N ARG A 172 -9.79 -1.66 8.94
CA ARG A 172 -10.98 -0.81 8.79
C ARG A 172 -12.22 -1.52 9.32
N ALA A 173 -13.18 -0.74 9.78
CA ALA A 173 -14.49 -1.23 10.22
C ALA A 173 -15.48 -1.45 9.05
N ASN A 174 -14.99 -1.58 7.81
CA ASN A 174 -15.81 -1.85 6.63
C ASN A 174 -15.66 -3.31 6.17
N LEU A 175 -16.48 -3.74 5.21
CA LEU A 175 -16.40 -5.08 4.67
C LEU A 175 -15.57 -5.12 3.39
N ILE A 176 -14.78 -6.19 3.24
CA ILE A 176 -14.20 -6.56 1.95
C ILE A 176 -15.02 -7.74 1.41
N LEU A 177 -15.82 -7.47 0.39
CA LEU A 177 -16.71 -8.42 -0.27
C LEU A 177 -15.95 -9.27 -1.28
N GLU A 178 -16.39 -10.52 -1.47
CA GLU A 178 -15.80 -11.49 -2.42
C GLU A 178 -14.27 -11.58 -2.27
N ALA A 179 -13.80 -11.60 -1.03
CA ALA A 179 -12.40 -11.65 -0.71
C ALA A 179 -11.79 -12.99 -1.15
N SER A 180 -10.70 -12.93 -1.90
CA SER A 180 -9.92 -14.07 -2.36
C SER A 180 -8.49 -13.95 -1.85
N VAL A 181 -7.93 -15.07 -1.41
CA VAL A 181 -6.54 -15.20 -0.98
C VAL A 181 -5.80 -16.19 -1.87
N ARG A 182 -4.57 -15.86 -2.22
CA ARG A 182 -3.63 -16.77 -2.89
C ARG A 182 -2.31 -16.75 -2.15
N ALA A 183 -1.70 -17.93 -2.04
CA ALA A 183 -0.36 -18.07 -1.50
C ALA A 183 0.52 -18.84 -2.48
N SER A 184 1.74 -18.37 -2.68
CA SER A 184 2.72 -19.03 -3.54
C SER A 184 4.07 -19.10 -2.82
N LEU A 185 4.71 -20.26 -2.91
CA LEU A 185 6.07 -20.49 -2.47
C LEU A 185 7.03 -20.25 -3.64
N VAL A 186 8.13 -19.55 -3.37
CA VAL A 186 9.21 -19.32 -4.33
C VAL A 186 10.49 -19.84 -3.73
N ARG A 187 11.19 -20.74 -4.41
CA ARG A 187 12.46 -21.29 -3.95
C ARG A 187 13.41 -21.62 -5.10
N ARG A 188 14.69 -21.78 -4.79
CA ARG A 188 15.69 -22.28 -5.75
C ARG A 188 15.70 -23.80 -5.74
N GLU A 189 15.76 -24.37 -6.93
CA GLU A 189 15.91 -25.81 -7.14
C GLU A 189 17.10 -26.07 -8.05
N THR A 190 17.73 -27.23 -7.86
CA THR A 190 18.77 -27.74 -8.75
C THR A 190 18.20 -28.95 -9.47
N THR A 191 18.20 -28.94 -10.80
CA THR A 191 17.77 -30.10 -11.59
C THR A 191 18.77 -31.25 -11.47
N LEU A 192 18.39 -32.44 -11.94
CA LEU A 192 19.29 -33.60 -12.01
C LEU A 192 20.50 -33.34 -12.92
N GLU A 193 20.34 -32.45 -13.90
CA GLU A 193 21.40 -31.99 -14.82
C GLU A 193 22.30 -30.91 -14.20
N GLY A 194 22.08 -30.54 -12.94
CA GLY A 194 22.88 -29.55 -12.22
C GLY A 194 22.51 -28.09 -12.51
N GLN A 195 21.38 -27.83 -13.17
CA GLN A 195 20.94 -26.47 -13.47
C GLN A 195 20.18 -25.87 -12.28
N VAL A 196 20.54 -24.65 -11.88
CA VAL A 196 19.88 -23.93 -10.78
C VAL A 196 18.82 -22.98 -11.35
N PHE A 197 17.58 -23.10 -10.90
CA PHE A 197 16.49 -22.23 -11.31
C PHE A 197 15.57 -21.87 -10.13
N THR A 198 14.85 -20.75 -10.26
CA THR A 198 13.84 -20.34 -9.29
C THR A 198 12.48 -20.86 -9.72
N ARG A 199 11.79 -21.60 -8.84
CA ARG A 199 10.49 -22.17 -9.09
C ARG A 199 9.41 -21.52 -8.24
N PHE A 200 8.22 -21.41 -8.81
CA PHE A 200 7.02 -20.91 -8.16
C PHE A 200 6.06 -22.08 -7.97
N TYR A 201 5.50 -22.20 -6.77
CA TYR A 201 4.51 -23.19 -6.40
C TYR A 201 3.30 -22.49 -5.81
N ASP A 202 2.14 -22.63 -6.42
CA ASP A 202 0.90 -22.18 -5.80
C ASP A 202 0.51 -23.18 -4.71
N LEU A 203 0.20 -22.66 -3.52
CA LEU A 203 -0.17 -23.46 -2.37
C LEU A 203 -1.70 -23.59 -2.31
N THR A 204 -2.18 -24.83 -2.24
CA THR A 204 -3.61 -25.12 -2.00
C THR A 204 -4.00 -24.67 -0.60
N LEU A 205 -4.94 -23.73 -0.48
CA LEU A 205 -5.39 -23.26 0.83
C LEU A 205 -6.66 -24.00 1.25
N GLU A 206 -6.86 -24.18 2.55
CA GLU A 206 -8.10 -24.79 3.07
C GLU A 206 -9.34 -23.94 2.75
N ARG A 207 -9.15 -22.62 2.65
CA ARG A 207 -10.17 -21.67 2.23
C ARG A 207 -9.53 -20.52 1.44
N GLU A 208 -9.76 -20.50 0.13
CA GLU A 208 -9.25 -19.47 -0.79
C GLU A 208 -10.21 -18.29 -0.97
N HIS A 209 -11.49 -18.48 -0.63
CA HIS A 209 -12.55 -17.50 -0.85
C HIS A 209 -13.38 -17.26 0.41
N SER A 210 -13.76 -16.00 0.61
CA SER A 210 -14.71 -15.57 1.62
C SER A 210 -15.63 -14.52 1.03
N GLY A 211 -16.95 -14.75 1.08
CA GLY A 211 -17.92 -13.75 0.64
C GLY A 211 -17.79 -12.42 1.41
N VAL A 212 -17.33 -12.48 2.67
CA VAL A 212 -17.09 -11.30 3.52
C VAL A 212 -15.81 -11.47 4.33
N PHE A 213 -14.92 -10.49 4.27
CA PHE A 213 -13.76 -10.36 5.15
C PHE A 213 -13.87 -9.06 5.97
N ALA A 214 -14.20 -9.21 7.25
CA ALA A 214 -14.54 -8.09 8.14
C ALA A 214 -13.55 -7.86 9.28
N LEU A 215 -13.00 -8.93 9.86
CA LEU A 215 -12.20 -8.87 11.09
C LEU A 215 -10.82 -9.51 10.88
N THR A 216 -10.76 -10.83 11.00
CA THR A 216 -9.52 -11.60 10.86
C THR A 216 -9.76 -12.81 9.96
N TRP A 217 -8.72 -13.30 9.32
CA TRP A 217 -8.74 -14.49 8.48
C TRP A 217 -7.44 -15.25 8.70
N THR A 218 -7.53 -16.40 9.37
CA THR A 218 -6.42 -17.35 9.45
C THR A 218 -6.37 -18.16 8.16
N ILE A 219 -5.29 -17.99 7.41
CA ILE A 219 -5.04 -18.65 6.14
C ILE A 219 -4.23 -19.92 6.44
N LEU A 220 -4.74 -21.06 5.98
CA LEU A 220 -4.24 -22.39 6.30
C LEU A 220 -3.82 -23.12 5.02
N HIS A 221 -2.61 -23.67 5.00
CA HIS A 221 -2.13 -24.60 3.98
C HIS A 221 -1.70 -25.90 4.65
N LYS A 222 -2.42 -26.99 4.38
CA LYS A 222 -2.07 -28.33 4.89
C LYS A 222 -0.80 -28.82 4.18
N ILE A 223 0.17 -29.27 4.95
CA ILE A 223 1.43 -29.80 4.43
C ILE A 223 1.28 -31.32 4.34
N ASP A 224 0.62 -31.77 3.29
CA ASP A 224 0.54 -33.19 2.90
C ASP A 224 1.65 -33.57 1.91
N GLU A 225 1.67 -34.81 1.44
CA GLU A 225 2.69 -35.33 0.52
C GLU A 225 2.78 -34.56 -0.82
N SER A 226 1.72 -33.85 -1.21
CA SER A 226 1.69 -33.03 -2.42
C SER A 226 2.25 -31.62 -2.20
N SER A 227 2.37 -31.18 -0.94
CA SER A 227 2.87 -29.86 -0.58
C SER A 227 4.36 -29.72 -0.92
N PRO A 228 4.80 -28.58 -1.50
CA PRO A 228 6.22 -28.31 -1.71
C PRO A 228 7.02 -28.15 -0.40
N LEU A 229 6.31 -28.02 0.74
CA LEU A 229 6.90 -27.95 2.09
C LEU A 229 6.99 -29.32 2.77
N PHE A 230 6.49 -30.38 2.15
CA PHE A 230 6.48 -31.71 2.75
C PHE A 230 7.90 -32.21 3.06
N GLY A 231 8.12 -32.66 4.29
CA GLY A 231 9.41 -33.16 4.77
C GLY A 231 10.53 -32.11 4.87
N LYS A 232 10.23 -30.81 4.70
CA LYS A 232 11.23 -29.75 4.78
C LYS A 232 11.44 -29.26 6.20
N SER A 233 12.70 -29.03 6.55
CA SER A 233 13.11 -28.37 7.79
C SER A 233 13.33 -26.87 7.61
N GLN A 234 13.45 -26.14 8.72
CA GLN A 234 13.80 -24.71 8.71
C GLN A 234 15.11 -24.45 7.95
N GLN A 235 16.10 -25.34 8.10
CA GLN A 235 17.40 -25.21 7.44
C GLN A 235 17.29 -25.40 5.94
N ASP A 236 16.42 -26.31 5.47
CA ASP A 236 16.17 -26.51 4.04
C ASP A 236 15.57 -25.25 3.41
N LEU A 237 14.58 -24.64 4.07
CA LEU A 237 13.96 -23.39 3.61
C LEU A 237 15.00 -22.26 3.46
N GLN A 238 15.93 -22.16 4.42
CA GLN A 238 17.01 -21.17 4.36
C GLN A 238 17.99 -21.45 3.22
N ASN A 239 18.44 -22.69 3.06
CA ASN A 239 19.37 -23.10 2.00
C ASN A 239 18.78 -22.86 0.60
N GLU A 240 17.51 -23.19 0.43
CA GLU A 240 16.77 -23.02 -0.83
C GLU A 240 16.42 -21.55 -1.12
N GLY A 241 16.58 -20.65 -0.13
CA GLY A 241 16.20 -19.25 -0.23
C GLY A 241 14.68 -19.07 -0.35
N THR A 242 13.94 -19.94 0.34
CA THR A 242 12.49 -20.05 0.25
C THR A 242 11.80 -18.78 0.71
N THR A 243 10.78 -18.38 -0.05
CA THR A 243 9.97 -17.19 0.17
C THR A 243 8.51 -17.52 -0.02
N LEU A 244 7.68 -17.19 0.96
CA LEU A 244 6.23 -17.29 0.87
C LEU A 244 5.67 -15.92 0.48
N THR A 245 4.88 -15.85 -0.59
CA THR A 245 4.13 -14.65 -0.97
C THR A 245 2.65 -14.92 -0.82
N VAL A 246 1.93 -14.01 -0.17
CA VAL A 246 0.49 -14.08 0.02
C VAL A 246 -0.13 -12.80 -0.54
N ALA A 247 -1.22 -12.94 -1.28
CA ALA A 247 -2.00 -11.83 -1.78
C ALA A 247 -3.47 -12.02 -1.39
N ILE A 248 -4.10 -10.95 -0.92
CA ILE A 248 -5.54 -10.89 -0.70
C ILE A 248 -6.11 -9.80 -1.59
N SER A 249 -7.25 -10.07 -2.20
CA SER A 249 -7.98 -9.10 -3.00
C SER A 249 -9.49 -9.24 -2.82
N GLY A 250 -10.23 -8.16 -3.02
CA GLY A 250 -11.69 -8.16 -2.95
C GLY A 250 -12.24 -6.77 -3.24
N THR A 251 -13.53 -6.55 -2.99
CA THR A 251 -14.18 -5.24 -3.20
C THR A 251 -14.46 -4.58 -1.86
N ASP A 252 -13.99 -3.35 -1.66
CA ASP A 252 -14.28 -2.54 -0.48
C ASP A 252 -15.74 -2.06 -0.53
N ASP A 253 -16.56 -2.34 0.49
CA ASP A 253 -18.00 -2.00 0.45
C ASP A 253 -18.28 -0.49 0.41
N THR A 254 -17.33 0.32 0.86
CA THR A 254 -17.53 1.74 1.13
C THR A 254 -17.23 2.54 -0.12
N LEU A 255 -16.14 2.18 -0.79
CA LEU A 255 -15.73 2.79 -2.06
C LEU A 255 -16.28 2.03 -3.28
N ASN A 256 -16.79 0.82 -3.08
CA ASN A 256 -17.19 -0.12 -4.13
C ASN A 256 -16.10 -0.28 -5.21
N ASP A 257 -14.85 -0.36 -4.75
CA ASP A 257 -13.66 -0.45 -5.59
C ASP A 257 -12.78 -1.63 -5.17
N PHE A 258 -11.95 -2.11 -6.09
CA PHE A 258 -11.11 -3.27 -5.90
C PHE A 258 -9.90 -2.96 -5.04
N VAL A 259 -9.77 -3.68 -3.93
CA VAL A 259 -8.63 -3.61 -3.02
C VAL A 259 -7.73 -4.83 -3.19
N HIS A 260 -6.43 -4.61 -3.08
CA HIS A 260 -5.44 -5.68 -3.09
C HIS A 260 -4.34 -5.39 -2.07
N ALA A 261 -3.90 -6.42 -1.35
CA ALA A 261 -2.77 -6.33 -0.43
C ALA A 261 -1.89 -7.57 -0.60
N ARG A 262 -0.57 -7.40 -0.44
CA ARG A 262 0.41 -8.48 -0.58
C ARG A 262 1.42 -8.45 0.56
N GLN A 263 1.76 -9.61 1.06
CA GLN A 263 2.82 -9.82 2.04
C GLN A 263 3.79 -10.89 1.56
N THR A 264 5.06 -10.74 1.92
CA THR A 264 6.12 -11.68 1.58
C THR A 264 6.92 -12.04 2.84
N TYR A 265 7.09 -13.33 3.10
CA TYR A 265 7.85 -13.89 4.20
C TYR A 265 9.08 -14.61 3.68
N ALA A 266 10.26 -14.20 4.13
CA ALA A 266 11.47 -15.00 3.94
C ALA A 266 11.46 -16.24 4.85
N ALA A 267 12.26 -17.25 4.55
CA ALA A 267 12.43 -18.47 5.37
C ALA A 267 12.58 -18.19 6.87
N GLU A 268 13.35 -17.16 7.24
CA GLU A 268 13.58 -16.73 8.63
C GLU A 268 12.32 -16.27 9.38
N HIS A 269 11.26 -15.91 8.65
CA HIS A 269 9.97 -15.47 9.20
C HIS A 269 8.90 -16.57 9.18
N ILE A 270 9.29 -17.79 8.85
CA ILE A 270 8.44 -18.97 8.90
C ILE A 270 8.92 -19.78 10.11
N TYR A 271 8.10 -19.86 11.15
CA TYR A 271 8.47 -20.47 12.43
C TYR A 271 7.84 -21.85 12.56
N PHE A 272 8.65 -22.90 12.53
CA PHE A 272 8.20 -24.25 12.84
C PHE A 272 7.97 -24.43 14.34
N ASN A 273 7.00 -25.28 14.69
CA ASN A 273 6.64 -25.62 16.07
C ASN A 273 6.22 -24.40 16.90
N HIS A 274 5.53 -23.46 16.27
CA HIS A 274 4.95 -22.29 16.91
C HIS A 274 3.48 -22.16 16.50
N HIS A 275 2.68 -21.59 17.38
CA HIS A 275 1.30 -21.24 17.09
C HIS A 275 1.07 -19.77 17.41
N PHE A 276 0.07 -19.17 16.78
CA PHE A 276 -0.30 -17.79 17.08
C PHE A 276 -1.05 -17.69 18.41
N ALA A 277 -0.84 -16.57 19.11
CA ALA A 277 -1.64 -16.17 20.25
C ALA A 277 -3.12 -16.10 19.90
N ASP A 278 -4.00 -16.43 20.84
CA ASP A 278 -5.42 -16.14 20.66
C ASP A 278 -5.67 -14.63 20.70
N ILE A 279 -6.44 -14.16 19.72
CA ILE A 279 -6.83 -12.75 19.58
C ILE A 279 -8.31 -12.56 19.89
N MET A 280 -9.10 -13.63 19.94
CA MET A 280 -10.49 -13.57 20.37
C MET A 280 -10.53 -13.81 21.88
N SER A 281 -10.89 -12.79 22.64
CA SER A 281 -11.03 -12.93 24.08
C SER A 281 -12.33 -13.64 24.45
N ASP A 282 -12.23 -14.66 25.30
CA ASP A 282 -13.39 -15.25 25.99
C ASP A 282 -14.05 -14.27 26.99
N LYS A 283 -13.31 -13.24 27.42
CA LYS A 283 -13.86 -12.19 28.28
C LYS A 283 -14.79 -11.31 27.45
N LEU A 284 -16.04 -11.26 27.89
CA LEU A 284 -17.05 -10.33 27.39
C LEU A 284 -16.96 -9.02 28.18
N GLU A 285 -16.90 -7.89 27.46
CA GLU A 285 -17.24 -6.60 28.04
C GLU A 285 -18.74 -6.38 27.82
N GLY A 286 -19.54 -6.71 28.83
CA GLY A 286 -21.00 -6.78 28.71
C GLY A 286 -21.42 -7.91 27.76
N ASN A 287 -21.96 -7.56 26.59
CA ASN A 287 -22.41 -8.50 25.55
C ASN A 287 -21.49 -8.55 24.32
N VAL A 288 -20.33 -7.88 24.37
CA VAL A 288 -19.42 -7.74 23.23
C VAL A 288 -18.20 -8.64 23.41
N ARG A 289 -17.90 -9.44 22.39
CA ARG A 289 -16.63 -10.18 22.29
C ARG A 289 -15.51 -9.23 21.89
N ILE A 290 -14.37 -9.31 22.57
CA ILE A 290 -13.22 -8.45 22.32
C ILE A 290 -12.27 -9.15 21.36
N LEU A 291 -11.96 -8.49 20.25
CA LEU A 291 -10.88 -8.86 19.32
C LEU A 291 -9.67 -7.97 19.61
N ASP A 292 -8.61 -8.56 20.17
CA ASP A 292 -7.41 -7.84 20.59
C ASP A 292 -6.31 -7.91 19.53
N TYR A 293 -6.26 -6.91 18.65
CA TYR A 293 -5.22 -6.80 17.63
C TYR A 293 -3.81 -6.59 18.20
N SER A 294 -3.64 -6.24 19.48
CA SER A 294 -2.30 -6.07 20.06
C SER A 294 -1.52 -7.39 20.11
N LYS A 295 -2.25 -8.53 20.14
CA LYS A 295 -1.69 -9.90 20.10
C LYS A 295 -1.65 -10.49 18.69
N PHE A 296 -1.99 -9.71 17.66
CA PHE A 296 -2.18 -10.22 16.30
C PHE A 296 -0.92 -10.87 15.71
N HIS A 297 0.25 -10.37 16.11
CA HIS A 297 1.55 -10.85 15.66
C HIS A 297 2.23 -11.82 16.65
N ASP A 298 1.64 -12.00 17.84
CA ASP A 298 2.27 -12.77 18.91
C ASP A 298 2.22 -14.27 18.59
N ILE A 299 3.33 -14.95 18.84
CA ILE A 299 3.49 -16.40 18.66
C ILE A 299 4.06 -17.03 19.93
N TYR A 300 3.70 -18.29 20.16
CA TYR A 300 4.21 -19.10 21.26
C TYR A 300 4.78 -20.41 20.71
N PRO A 301 5.86 -20.94 21.31
CA PRO A 301 6.32 -22.29 21.02
C PRO A 301 5.24 -23.32 21.37
N ASP A 302 5.12 -24.35 20.54
CA ASP A 302 4.20 -25.46 20.80
C ASP A 302 4.55 -26.17 22.12
N GLY A 303 3.52 -26.52 22.91
CA GLY A 303 3.69 -27.15 24.23
C GLY A 303 3.92 -26.18 25.41
N SER A 304 3.88 -24.87 25.17
CA SER A 304 4.07 -23.84 26.21
C SER A 304 2.90 -23.67 27.20
N GLY A 305 1.79 -24.39 27.04
CA GLY A 305 0.64 -24.39 27.98
C GLY A 305 -0.23 -23.12 27.95
N GLU A 306 0.24 -22.05 27.32
CA GLU A 306 -0.51 -20.84 27.00
C GLU A 306 -0.86 -20.83 25.50
N GLY A 307 -2.09 -20.41 25.13
CA GLY A 307 -2.47 -20.26 23.72
C GLY A 307 -2.98 -21.53 23.04
N LEU A 308 -3.79 -22.34 23.72
CA LEU A 308 -4.40 -23.59 23.23
C LEU A 308 -5.29 -23.40 21.98
N MET A 309 -4.74 -23.02 20.81
CA MET A 309 -5.43 -22.65 19.55
C MET A 309 -6.96 -22.38 19.68
N PRO A 310 -7.44 -21.45 20.53
CA PRO A 310 -8.88 -21.23 20.71
C PRO A 310 -9.36 -20.25 19.63
N GLY A 311 -9.04 -20.55 18.36
CA GLY A 311 -9.02 -19.52 17.32
C GLY A 311 -9.27 -20.01 15.91
N ALA A 312 -9.73 -21.25 15.75
CA ALA A 312 -10.55 -21.64 14.60
C ALA A 312 -11.90 -20.87 14.58
N ALA A 313 -12.07 -19.79 15.35
CA ALA A 313 -13.30 -19.02 15.51
C ALA A 313 -13.78 -18.30 14.23
N LEU A 314 -13.06 -18.39 13.11
CA LEU A 314 -13.56 -18.07 11.76
C LEU A 314 -13.33 -19.18 10.73
N ALA A 315 -12.83 -20.34 11.15
CA ALA A 315 -13.00 -21.61 10.43
C ALA A 315 -14.42 -22.13 10.73
N HIS A 316 -15.44 -21.35 10.37
CA HIS A 316 -16.78 -21.91 10.29
C HIS A 316 -16.79 -22.90 9.12
N PRO A 317 -17.14 -24.18 9.34
CA PRO A 317 -17.60 -24.99 8.23
C PRO A 317 -18.89 -24.34 7.72
N GLY A 318 -18.94 -24.09 6.42
CA GLY A 318 -20.23 -24.05 5.73
C GLY A 318 -20.89 -25.42 5.83
#